data_AF-A0A3M1FS93-F1
#
_entry.id   AF-A0A3M1FS93-F1
#
_cell.length_a   1.000
_cell.length_b   1.000
_cell.length_c   1.000
_cell.angle_alpha   90.00
_cell.angle_beta   90.00
_cell.angle_gamma   90.00
#
_symmetry.space_group_name_H-M   'P 1'
#
loop_
_entity.id
_entity.type
_entity.pdbx_description
1 polymer ?
#
loop_
_entity_poly.entity_id
_entity_poly.type
_entity_poly.pdbx_seq_one_letter_code
_entity_poly.pdbx_strand_id
1 'polypeptide(L)'
;ANATLATGMGQVIFEIAGGDFRLVNIKFGTLVDVRTPDSSKSRRAAAAGDQKQTRALFHVDWLTLEINRDGEILIIGKNVSTSLTGDLDVHADVLLLIGTGAGNERIEGGVTVAELKVADVTFRKLGAVFGAGRLNNQPIAYLGLKGEGSFSGGFTVGGALLFGLINPQSKVLREIGFADLLNSISANTGGSAAPPKTAFAGIYVVVYGDFPVYSNGCLLKVSAGVELRGWYFAPLGGGLPVWGGLLRGSVTGTAICLVHAKGELTLIIQGVRPNAKSMGGQQCGKTEDNCTAFTGQLWAAAGLFFCEPETWRGWDKRWWDDGGCWQAGAFVQLAYIDQPPQGKDQWAAKFEIDVEGP
;
A
#
# COMPACT_ATOMS: atom_id res chain seq x y z
N ALA A 1 -19.39 30.18 9.17
CA ALA A 1 -18.24 29.48 9.75
C ALA A 1 -17.01 30.31 9.45
N ASN A 2 -16.09 30.43 10.41
CA ASN A 2 -14.82 31.12 10.18
C ASN A 2 -13.76 30.04 9.92
N ALA A 3 -13.04 30.14 8.81
CA ALA A 3 -11.90 29.30 8.51
C ALA A 3 -10.62 30.07 8.83
N THR A 4 -9.71 29.47 9.59
CA THR A 4 -8.39 30.03 9.87
C THR A 4 -7.35 29.18 9.16
N LEU A 5 -6.55 29.82 8.31
CA LEU A 5 -5.37 29.23 7.68
C LEU A 5 -4.17 29.63 8.52
N ALA A 6 -3.50 28.65 9.13
CA ALA A 6 -2.28 28.87 9.89
C ALA A 6 -1.11 28.27 9.11
N THR A 7 -0.03 29.04 8.97
CA THR A 7 1.26 28.65 8.35
C THR A 7 1.11 27.96 7.00
N GLY A 8 1.06 28.76 5.93
CA GLY A 8 1.17 28.25 4.56
C GLY A 8 2.64 28.11 4.14
N MET A 9 3.09 26.90 3.82
CA MET A 9 4.34 26.70 3.09
C MET A 9 3.99 26.43 1.62
N GLY A 10 4.39 27.34 0.73
CA GLY A 10 4.20 27.22 -0.70
C GLY A 10 5.55 27.01 -1.38
N GLN A 11 5.60 26.06 -2.31
CA GLN A 11 6.74 25.87 -3.20
C GLN A 11 6.24 25.99 -4.64
N VAL A 12 6.87 26.86 -5.41
CA VAL A 12 6.68 26.94 -6.85
C VAL A 12 7.98 26.48 -7.50
N ILE A 13 7.90 25.41 -8.28
CA ILE A 13 9.07 24.87 -8.99
C ILE A 13 8.98 25.31 -10.44
N PHE A 14 9.99 26.05 -10.86
CA PHE A 14 10.22 26.41 -12.26
C PHE A 14 11.40 25.62 -12.80
N GLU A 15 11.31 25.21 -14.06
CA GLU A 15 12.43 24.66 -14.81
C GLU A 15 12.80 25.66 -15.91
N ILE A 16 14.09 25.97 -15.99
CA ILE A 16 14.67 26.80 -17.05
C ILE A 16 15.59 25.89 -17.86
N ALA A 17 15.15 25.54 -19.07
CA ALA A 17 15.93 24.71 -19.99
C ALA A 17 15.94 25.39 -21.37
N GLY A 18 17.12 25.68 -21.90
CA GLY A 18 17.29 26.19 -23.27
C GLY A 18 16.72 27.59 -23.54
N GLY A 19 16.57 28.43 -22.52
CA GLY A 19 16.00 29.79 -22.66
C GLY A 19 14.48 29.87 -22.49
N ASP A 20 13.80 28.73 -22.34
CA ASP A 20 12.38 28.67 -22.02
C ASP A 20 12.17 28.68 -20.49
N PHE A 21 11.28 29.54 -20.02
CA PHE A 21 10.78 29.55 -18.65
C PHE A 21 9.51 28.71 -18.56
N ARG A 22 9.50 27.65 -17.74
CA ARG A 22 8.34 26.76 -17.61
C ARG A 22 8.02 26.46 -16.16
N LEU A 23 6.75 26.62 -15.82
CA LEU A 23 6.21 26.19 -14.52
C LEU A 23 6.05 24.65 -14.53
N VAL A 24 6.67 23.98 -13.56
CA VAL A 24 6.65 22.51 -13.45
C VAL A 24 5.55 22.07 -12.50
N ASN A 25 5.50 22.70 -11.33
CA ASN A 25 4.60 22.34 -10.26
C ASN A 25 4.36 23.54 -9.33
N ILE A 26 3.11 23.70 -8.90
CA ILE A 26 2.74 24.57 -7.78
C ILE A 26 2.25 23.67 -6.65
N LYS A 27 2.92 23.73 -5.51
CA LYS A 27 2.55 22.99 -4.30
C LYS A 27 2.29 23.96 -3.15
N PHE A 28 1.12 23.86 -2.53
CA PHE A 28 0.78 24.59 -1.31
C PHE A 28 0.44 23.60 -0.22
N GLY A 29 0.93 23.85 0.99
CA GLY A 29 0.59 23.12 2.20
C GLY A 29 0.12 24.07 3.29
N THR A 30 -0.99 23.78 3.96
CA THR A 30 -1.49 24.60 5.08
C THR A 30 -2.30 23.79 6.08
N LEU A 31 -2.29 24.24 7.34
CA LEU A 31 -3.21 23.78 8.38
C LEU A 31 -4.57 24.46 8.19
N VAL A 32 -5.65 23.69 8.28
CA VAL A 32 -7.02 24.23 8.13
C VAL A 32 -7.83 23.93 9.38
N ASP A 33 -8.27 25.00 10.04
CA ASP A 33 -9.26 24.96 11.13
C ASP A 33 -10.55 25.62 10.68
N VAL A 34 -11.66 24.89 10.66
CA VAL A 34 -13.00 25.48 10.48
C VAL A 34 -13.74 25.45 11.80
N ARG A 35 -14.08 26.65 12.29
CA ARG A 35 -14.82 26.83 13.54
C ARG A 35 -16.22 27.33 13.24
N THR A 36 -17.21 26.80 13.96
CA THR A 36 -18.54 27.42 13.98
C THR A 36 -18.41 28.81 14.59
N PRO A 37 -19.15 29.82 14.07
CA PRO A 37 -19.21 31.11 14.72
C PRO A 37 -19.67 30.88 16.15
N ASP A 38 -18.90 31.39 17.10
CA ASP A 38 -19.25 31.33 18.51
C ASP A 38 -20.61 32.02 18.65
N SER A 39 -21.68 31.26 18.92
CA SER A 39 -23.02 31.82 19.11
C SER A 39 -23.14 32.44 20.51
N SER A 40 -22.06 33.01 21.03
CA SER A 40 -21.97 33.66 22.34
C SER A 40 -22.42 35.13 22.25
N LYS A 41 -23.66 35.31 21.77
CA LYS A 41 -24.55 36.31 22.36
C LYS A 41 -25.21 35.80 23.66
N SER A 42 -24.63 34.80 24.35
CA SER A 42 -24.94 34.51 25.75
C SER A 42 -24.06 35.37 26.66
N ARG A 43 -24.28 36.69 26.64
CA ARG A 43 -23.89 37.55 27.78
C ARG A 43 -24.76 37.17 28.97
N ARG A 44 -24.30 36.21 29.77
CA ARG A 44 -24.40 36.16 31.25
C ARG A 44 -24.28 34.71 31.75
N ALA A 45 -23.47 34.59 32.80
CA ALA A 45 -23.29 33.49 33.74
C ALA A 45 -22.09 32.53 33.50
N ALA A 46 -21.34 32.35 34.59
CA ALA A 46 -20.17 31.48 34.85
C ALA A 46 -18.80 32.11 34.45
N ALA A 47 -17.91 32.58 35.33
CA ALA A 47 -17.68 32.30 36.75
C ALA A 47 -17.45 30.81 37.06
N ALA A 48 -16.49 30.18 36.39
CA ALA A 48 -15.64 29.10 36.87
C ALA A 48 -14.63 28.78 35.75
N GLY A 49 -13.36 28.63 36.10
CA GLY A 49 -12.24 28.48 35.15
C GLY A 49 -12.18 27.15 34.41
N ASP A 50 -13.16 26.88 33.55
CA ASP A 50 -13.04 25.86 32.50
C ASP A 50 -12.91 26.57 31.15
N GLN A 51 -11.70 26.58 30.60
CA GLN A 51 -11.50 26.90 29.19
C GLN A 51 -12.20 25.82 28.38
N LYS A 52 -13.46 26.08 28.03
CA LYS A 52 -14.20 25.30 27.05
C LYS A 52 -13.52 25.52 25.70
N GLN A 53 -12.48 24.73 25.42
CA GLN A 53 -11.80 24.72 24.14
C GLN A 53 -12.87 24.57 23.06
N THR A 54 -13.00 25.59 22.22
CA THR A 54 -13.89 25.57 21.06
C THR A 54 -13.35 24.49 20.12
N ARG A 55 -13.90 23.28 20.21
CA ARG A 55 -13.58 22.18 19.30
C ARG A 55 -13.82 22.65 17.87
N ALA A 56 -12.82 22.53 17.01
CA ALA A 56 -12.97 22.81 15.58
C ALA A 56 -14.02 21.84 15.01
N LEU A 57 -14.91 22.35 14.15
CA LEU A 57 -15.90 21.53 13.45
C LEU A 57 -15.22 20.55 12.50
N PHE A 58 -14.11 21.01 11.93
CA PHE A 58 -13.27 20.33 10.97
C PHE A 58 -11.84 20.81 11.17
N HIS A 59 -10.92 19.87 11.30
CA HIS A 59 -9.49 20.10 11.47
C HIS A 59 -8.72 19.27 10.45
N VAL A 60 -7.68 19.85 9.85
CA VAL A 60 -6.76 19.17 8.95
C VAL A 60 -5.34 19.58 9.32
N ASP A 61 -4.54 18.63 9.76
CA ASP A 61 -3.13 18.83 10.09
C ASP A 61 -2.34 19.32 8.87
N TRP A 62 -2.66 18.78 7.69
CA TRP A 62 -1.97 19.17 6.48
C TRP A 62 -2.84 19.01 5.24
N LEU A 63 -3.22 20.12 4.63
CA LEU A 63 -3.85 20.15 3.32
C LEU A 63 -2.81 20.53 2.27
N THR A 64 -2.45 19.59 1.40
CA THR A 64 -1.63 19.84 0.22
C THR A 64 -2.50 20.00 -1.01
N LEU A 65 -2.25 21.06 -1.78
CA LEU A 65 -2.72 21.21 -3.15
C LEU A 65 -1.51 21.23 -4.07
N GLU A 66 -1.48 20.32 -5.04
CA GLU A 66 -0.45 20.24 -6.08
C GLU A 66 -1.12 20.33 -7.45
N ILE A 67 -0.60 21.21 -8.30
CA ILE A 67 -1.06 21.34 -9.70
C ILE A 67 0.14 21.12 -10.59
N ASN A 68 0.07 20.10 -11.44
CA ASN A 68 1.14 19.78 -12.39
C ASN A 68 0.82 20.22 -13.82
N ARG A 69 1.83 20.17 -14.67
CA ARG A 69 1.75 20.56 -16.09
C ARG A 69 0.73 19.77 -16.90
N ASP A 70 0.48 18.52 -16.52
CA ASP A 70 -0.45 17.64 -17.24
C ASP A 70 -1.92 17.96 -16.92
N GLY A 71 -2.17 19.03 -16.15
CA GLY A 71 -3.49 19.44 -15.71
C GLY A 71 -4.04 18.53 -14.61
N GLU A 72 -3.19 17.84 -13.86
CA GLU A 72 -3.58 17.10 -12.68
C GLU A 72 -3.55 18.02 -11.46
N ILE A 73 -4.66 18.05 -10.75
CA ILE A 73 -4.83 18.71 -9.47
C ILE A 73 -4.89 17.62 -8.41
N LEU A 74 -3.90 17.58 -7.54
CA LEU A 74 -3.77 16.64 -6.44
C LEU A 74 -4.06 17.35 -5.12
N ILE A 75 -5.02 16.83 -4.37
CA ILE A 75 -5.42 17.31 -3.05
C ILE A 75 -5.13 16.20 -2.06
N ILE A 76 -4.34 16.50 -1.04
CA ILE A 76 -3.99 15.55 0.04
C ILE A 76 -4.37 16.19 1.36
N GLY A 77 -5.34 15.64 2.06
CA GLY A 77 -5.62 15.96 3.46
C GLY A 77 -5.01 14.89 4.36
N LYS A 78 -4.19 15.28 5.33
CA LYS A 78 -3.67 14.39 6.36
C LYS A 78 -4.34 14.66 7.69
N ASN A 79 -4.63 13.59 8.42
CA ASN A 79 -5.24 13.63 9.76
C ASN A 79 -6.48 14.54 9.81
N VAL A 80 -7.36 14.39 8.83
CA VAL A 80 -8.63 15.11 8.76
C VAL A 80 -9.53 14.59 9.88
N SER A 81 -9.92 15.46 10.79
CA SER A 81 -10.87 15.14 11.86
C SER A 81 -12.08 16.07 11.84
N THR A 82 -13.21 15.58 12.34
CA THR A 82 -14.44 16.34 12.43
C THR A 82 -15.14 16.08 13.74
N SER A 83 -15.72 17.14 14.33
CA SER A 83 -16.58 17.01 15.50
C SER A 83 -18.03 16.63 15.15
N LEU A 84 -18.36 16.46 13.87
CA LEU A 84 -19.71 16.12 13.40
C LEU A 84 -20.09 14.67 13.68
N THR A 85 -19.11 13.81 13.97
CA THR A 85 -19.29 12.38 14.31
C THR A 85 -19.65 12.14 15.78
N GLY A 86 -19.90 13.21 16.55
CA GLY A 86 -20.28 13.13 17.97
C GLY A 86 -19.08 12.74 18.83
N ASP A 87 -19.18 11.61 19.54
CA ASP A 87 -18.15 11.10 20.44
C ASP A 87 -17.08 10.25 19.72
N LEU A 88 -17.28 9.96 18.44
CA LEU A 88 -16.30 9.22 17.64
C LEU A 88 -15.21 10.18 17.16
N ASP A 89 -14.02 10.02 17.72
CA ASP A 89 -12.80 10.69 17.25
C ASP A 89 -12.33 9.98 15.97
N VAL A 90 -12.69 10.55 14.82
CA VAL A 90 -12.39 9.97 13.50
C VAL A 90 -11.28 10.79 12.86
N HIS A 91 -10.16 10.13 12.60
CA HIS A 91 -9.02 10.69 11.88
C HIS A 91 -8.91 10.01 10.51
N ALA A 92 -8.86 10.81 9.45
CA ALA A 92 -8.84 10.31 8.08
C ALA A 92 -7.78 10.99 7.22
N ASP A 93 -7.06 10.19 6.43
CA ASP A 93 -6.26 10.69 5.32
C ASP A 93 -7.11 10.68 4.05
N VAL A 94 -7.16 11.80 3.34
CA VAL A 94 -7.90 11.97 2.09
C VAL A 94 -6.93 12.27 0.96
N LEU A 95 -7.14 11.60 -0.17
CA LEU A 95 -6.41 11.81 -1.41
C LEU A 95 -7.43 12.03 -2.52
N LEU A 96 -7.32 13.10 -3.28
CA LEU A 96 -8.16 13.37 -4.44
C LEU A 96 -7.31 13.88 -5.59
N LEU A 97 -7.39 13.22 -6.73
CA LEU A 97 -6.72 13.61 -7.97
C LEU A 97 -7.79 13.91 -9.01
N ILE A 98 -7.73 15.11 -9.58
CA ILE A 98 -8.57 15.56 -10.69
C ILE A 98 -7.66 15.80 -11.89
N GLY A 99 -7.78 14.96 -12.92
CA GLY A 99 -7.11 15.18 -14.20
C GLY A 99 -8.02 15.96 -15.15
N THR A 100 -7.49 17.02 -15.74
CA THR A 100 -8.23 17.90 -16.68
C THR A 100 -7.63 17.93 -18.09
N GLY A 101 -6.41 17.42 -18.26
CA GLY A 101 -5.74 17.33 -19.56
C GLY A 101 -6.43 16.36 -20.52
N ALA A 102 -6.36 16.67 -21.82
CA ALA A 102 -6.92 15.82 -22.86
C ALA A 102 -6.35 14.38 -22.81
N GLY A 103 -7.23 13.38 -22.75
CA GLY A 103 -6.87 11.97 -22.58
C GLY A 103 -6.53 11.55 -21.15
N ASN A 104 -6.52 12.49 -20.20
CA ASN A 104 -6.27 12.27 -18.77
C ASN A 104 -7.43 12.81 -17.91
N GLU A 105 -8.61 13.00 -18.51
CA GLU A 105 -9.80 13.55 -17.85
C GLU A 105 -10.38 12.54 -16.86
N ARG A 106 -10.08 12.71 -15.58
CA ARG A 106 -10.48 11.73 -14.57
C ARG A 106 -10.64 12.33 -13.18
N ILE A 107 -11.35 11.60 -12.34
CA ILE A 107 -11.38 11.79 -10.91
C ILE A 107 -10.96 10.48 -10.26
N GLU A 108 -9.96 10.53 -9.40
CA GLU A 108 -9.52 9.41 -8.57
C GLU A 108 -9.48 9.88 -7.13
N GLY A 109 -10.03 9.11 -6.20
CA GLY A 109 -10.07 9.50 -4.80
C GLY A 109 -9.81 8.31 -3.89
N GLY A 110 -9.31 8.61 -2.71
CA GLY A 110 -9.07 7.65 -1.65
C GLY A 110 -9.28 8.29 -0.29
N VAL A 111 -9.82 7.52 0.64
CA VAL A 111 -9.93 7.89 2.05
C VAL A 111 -9.39 6.74 2.88
N THR A 112 -8.58 7.02 3.90
CA THR A 112 -8.11 6.04 4.87
C THR A 112 -8.41 6.54 6.27
N VAL A 113 -9.30 5.87 6.96
CA VAL A 113 -9.63 6.14 8.36
C VAL A 113 -8.71 5.33 9.26
N ALA A 114 -8.10 5.97 10.24
CA ALA A 114 -7.24 5.34 11.24
C ALA A 114 -8.00 5.14 12.57
N GLU A 115 -7.64 4.06 13.27
CA GLU A 115 -7.99 3.81 14.69
C GLU A 115 -9.49 3.91 15.05
N LEU A 116 -10.37 3.42 14.17
CA LEU A 116 -11.81 3.36 14.45
C LEU A 116 -12.14 2.18 15.39
N LYS A 117 -12.60 2.47 16.60
CA LYS A 117 -13.09 1.46 17.54
C LYS A 117 -14.60 1.26 17.40
N VAL A 118 -15.02 0.04 17.06
CA VAL A 118 -16.43 -0.35 17.01
C VAL A 118 -16.61 -1.63 17.82
N ALA A 119 -17.27 -1.52 18.97
CA ALA A 119 -17.43 -2.63 19.93
C ALA A 119 -16.06 -3.27 20.28
N ASP A 120 -15.93 -4.59 20.15
CA ASP A 120 -14.71 -5.36 20.48
C ASP A 120 -13.65 -5.36 19.36
N VAL A 121 -13.88 -4.62 18.27
CA VAL A 121 -12.96 -4.54 17.12
C VAL A 121 -12.34 -3.16 17.03
N THR A 122 -11.01 -3.10 17.08
CA THR A 122 -10.26 -1.87 16.76
C THR A 122 -9.76 -1.96 15.33
N PHE A 123 -10.43 -1.24 14.43
CA PHE A 123 -9.98 -1.07 13.05
C PHE A 123 -8.78 -0.13 13.03
N ARG A 124 -7.60 -0.67 12.72
CA ARG A 124 -6.36 0.10 12.66
C ARG A 124 -6.35 1.01 11.44
N LYS A 125 -6.78 0.47 10.30
CA LYS A 125 -6.87 1.19 9.02
C LYS A 125 -8.06 0.69 8.21
N LEU A 126 -8.91 1.60 7.75
CA LEU A 126 -9.98 1.33 6.78
C LEU A 126 -9.85 2.29 5.60
N GLY A 127 -9.46 1.75 4.46
CA GLY A 127 -9.29 2.46 3.20
C GLY A 127 -10.44 2.20 2.24
N ALA A 128 -10.90 3.24 1.55
CA ALA A 128 -11.72 3.14 0.35
C ALA A 128 -11.07 3.94 -0.77
N VAL A 129 -11.16 3.44 -2.00
CA VAL A 129 -10.61 4.09 -3.19
C VAL A 129 -11.58 3.99 -4.34
N PHE A 130 -11.63 5.02 -5.17
CA PHE A 130 -12.44 5.05 -6.38
C PHE A 130 -11.69 5.77 -7.50
N GLY A 131 -12.10 5.51 -8.73
CA GLY A 131 -11.65 6.29 -9.88
C GLY A 131 -12.58 6.13 -11.07
N ALA A 132 -12.77 7.21 -11.82
CA ALA A 132 -13.60 7.24 -13.01
C ALA A 132 -13.05 8.26 -14.03
N GLY A 133 -13.13 7.95 -15.32
CA GLY A 133 -12.74 8.84 -16.40
C GLY A 133 -11.73 8.20 -17.35
N ARG A 134 -10.70 8.95 -17.76
CA ARG A 134 -9.68 8.51 -18.71
C ARG A 134 -8.28 8.79 -18.17
N LEU A 135 -7.38 7.83 -18.34
CA LEU A 135 -5.96 7.96 -18.06
C LEU A 135 -5.19 7.40 -19.26
N ASN A 136 -4.35 8.23 -19.88
CA ASN A 136 -3.62 7.90 -21.11
C ASN A 136 -4.53 7.44 -22.25
N ASN A 137 -5.64 8.16 -22.46
CA ASN A 137 -6.72 7.87 -23.40
C ASN A 137 -7.49 6.57 -23.13
N GLN A 138 -7.20 5.85 -22.05
CA GLN A 138 -7.88 4.61 -21.68
C GLN A 138 -8.91 4.86 -20.58
N PRO A 139 -10.09 4.23 -20.65
CA PRO A 139 -11.11 4.39 -19.61
C PRO A 139 -10.64 3.76 -18.30
N ILE A 140 -10.92 4.43 -17.18
CA ILE A 140 -10.82 3.90 -15.83
C ILE A 140 -12.18 4.02 -15.13
N ALA A 141 -12.52 3.04 -14.31
CA ALA A 141 -13.77 2.94 -13.57
C ALA A 141 -13.60 1.84 -12.52
N TYR A 142 -13.14 2.19 -11.32
CA TYR A 142 -12.83 1.21 -10.29
C TYR A 142 -13.31 1.64 -8.91
N LEU A 143 -13.51 0.63 -8.06
CA LEU A 143 -13.78 0.77 -6.65
C LEU A 143 -12.92 -0.24 -5.89
N GLY A 144 -12.37 0.19 -4.77
CA GLY A 144 -11.59 -0.67 -3.89
C GLY A 144 -11.79 -0.33 -2.42
N LEU A 145 -11.61 -1.36 -1.60
CA LEU A 145 -11.72 -1.32 -0.16
C LEU A 145 -10.51 -2.05 0.43
N LYS A 146 -9.99 -1.58 1.54
CA LYS A 146 -8.92 -2.22 2.30
C LYS A 146 -9.19 -2.02 3.77
N GLY A 147 -8.92 -3.04 4.57
CA GLY A 147 -9.13 -2.96 6.01
C GLY A 147 -8.13 -3.80 6.77
N GLU A 148 -7.80 -3.34 7.96
CA GLU A 148 -7.09 -4.10 8.98
C GLU A 148 -7.75 -3.83 10.34
N GLY A 149 -8.13 -4.89 11.03
CA GLY A 149 -8.72 -4.86 12.36
C GLY A 149 -7.92 -5.72 13.33
N SER A 150 -7.90 -5.29 14.58
CA SER A 150 -7.37 -6.06 15.70
C SER A 150 -8.49 -6.38 16.69
N PHE A 151 -8.49 -7.62 17.18
CA PHE A 151 -9.48 -8.15 18.10
C PHE A 151 -8.88 -8.32 19.51
N SER A 152 -9.73 -8.33 20.52
CA SER A 152 -9.34 -8.68 21.89
C SER A 152 -8.69 -10.08 21.89
N GLY A 153 -7.48 -10.18 22.44
CA GLY A 153 -6.65 -11.40 22.37
C GLY A 153 -5.44 -11.33 21.44
N GLY A 154 -5.21 -10.20 20.76
CA GLY A 154 -3.99 -9.95 19.99
C GLY A 154 -4.04 -10.46 18.54
N PHE A 155 -5.19 -10.93 18.08
CA PHE A 155 -5.42 -11.32 16.69
C PHE A 155 -5.53 -10.09 15.81
N THR A 156 -4.85 -10.10 14.67
CA THR A 156 -5.01 -9.07 13.63
C THR A 156 -5.50 -9.75 12.36
N VAL A 157 -6.55 -9.21 11.75
CA VAL A 157 -7.09 -9.71 10.47
C VAL A 157 -7.30 -8.52 9.55
N GLY A 158 -6.96 -8.69 8.28
CA GLY A 158 -7.18 -7.68 7.29
C GLY A 158 -7.44 -8.26 5.92
N GLY A 159 -7.73 -7.38 4.98
CA GLY A 159 -7.96 -7.73 3.60
C GLY A 159 -8.11 -6.52 2.72
N ALA A 160 -8.21 -6.76 1.42
CA ALA A 160 -8.53 -5.75 0.43
C ALA A 160 -9.28 -6.37 -0.75
N LEU A 161 -10.15 -5.58 -1.35
CA LEU A 161 -10.89 -5.88 -2.56
C LEU A 161 -10.68 -4.71 -3.51
N LEU A 162 -10.38 -4.97 -4.77
CA LEU A 162 -10.35 -3.96 -5.82
C LEU A 162 -10.97 -4.56 -7.07
N PHE A 163 -11.89 -3.84 -7.71
CA PHE A 163 -12.52 -4.30 -8.93
C PHE A 163 -12.81 -3.15 -9.89
N GLY A 164 -12.93 -3.48 -11.18
CA GLY A 164 -13.27 -2.55 -12.25
C GLY A 164 -12.16 -2.38 -13.28
N LEU A 165 -12.17 -1.24 -13.95
CA LEU A 165 -11.20 -0.84 -14.97
C LEU A 165 -10.08 -0.03 -14.29
N ILE A 166 -8.92 -0.64 -14.11
CA ILE A 166 -7.76 -0.03 -13.47
C ILE A 166 -6.65 0.26 -14.48
N ASN A 167 -5.83 1.27 -14.18
CA ASN A 167 -4.60 1.53 -14.92
C ASN A 167 -3.40 1.43 -13.96
N PRO A 168 -2.36 0.62 -14.24
CA PRO A 168 -1.21 0.45 -13.35
C PRO A 168 -0.37 1.71 -13.09
N GLN A 169 -0.64 2.78 -13.83
CA GLN A 169 -0.05 4.11 -13.64
C GLN A 169 -0.84 5.01 -12.67
N SER A 170 -1.99 4.56 -12.16
CA SER A 170 -2.76 5.30 -11.16
C SER A 170 -1.90 5.60 -9.92
N LYS A 171 -1.67 6.89 -9.65
CA LYS A 171 -0.99 7.35 -8.44
C LYS A 171 -1.82 7.02 -7.20
N VAL A 172 -3.14 7.25 -7.27
CA VAL A 172 -4.05 7.06 -6.14
C VAL A 172 -4.11 5.60 -5.68
N LEU A 173 -4.22 4.64 -6.61
CA LEU A 173 -4.20 3.22 -6.24
C LEU A 173 -2.88 2.80 -5.59
N ARG A 174 -1.75 3.34 -6.06
CA ARG A 174 -0.43 3.07 -5.47
C ARG A 174 -0.36 3.59 -4.03
N GLU A 175 -0.76 4.84 -3.81
CA GLU A 175 -0.72 5.51 -2.50
C GLU A 175 -1.65 4.85 -1.46
N ILE A 176 -2.83 4.39 -1.87
CA ILE A 176 -3.78 3.70 -0.97
C ILE A 176 -3.37 2.23 -0.68
N GLY A 177 -2.25 1.78 -1.26
CA GLY A 177 -1.61 0.51 -0.90
C GLY A 177 -1.99 -0.67 -1.78
N PHE A 178 -2.31 -0.42 -3.06
CA PHE A 178 -2.38 -1.45 -4.11
C PHE A 178 -1.11 -1.47 -5.00
N ALA A 179 -0.03 -0.78 -4.60
CA ALA A 179 1.21 -0.70 -5.38
C ALA A 179 1.78 -2.08 -5.75
N ASP A 180 1.80 -3.05 -4.82
CA ASP A 180 2.30 -4.40 -5.08
C ASP A 180 1.53 -5.13 -6.19
N LEU A 181 0.20 -5.00 -6.19
CA LEU A 181 -0.66 -5.54 -7.25
C LEU A 181 -0.30 -4.89 -8.59
N LEU A 182 -0.23 -3.56 -8.62
CA LEU A 182 0.05 -2.82 -9.85
C LEU A 182 1.45 -3.13 -10.39
N ASN A 183 2.43 -3.34 -9.52
CA ASN A 183 3.77 -3.80 -9.89
C ASN A 183 3.73 -5.21 -10.46
N SER A 184 2.94 -6.10 -9.88
CA SER A 184 2.76 -7.48 -10.37
C SER A 184 2.10 -7.51 -11.76
N ILE A 185 1.10 -6.66 -11.99
CA ILE A 185 0.50 -6.50 -13.33
C ILE A 185 1.55 -5.97 -14.30
N SER A 186 2.33 -4.96 -13.89
CA SER A 186 3.34 -4.32 -14.75
C SER A 186 4.47 -5.27 -15.13
N ALA A 187 5.01 -6.03 -14.17
CA ALA A 187 6.08 -7.00 -14.40
C ALA A 187 5.68 -8.11 -15.39
N ASN A 188 4.41 -8.50 -15.38
CA ASN A 188 3.85 -9.52 -16.26
C ASN A 188 3.52 -9.02 -17.68
N THR A 189 3.75 -7.74 -18.02
CA THR A 189 3.45 -7.19 -19.36
C THR A 189 4.59 -7.17 -20.38
N GLY A 190 5.78 -7.67 -20.03
CA GLY A 190 6.76 -8.11 -21.04
C GLY A 190 7.48 -7.02 -21.86
N GLY A 191 7.63 -5.78 -21.38
CA GLY A 191 8.48 -4.79 -22.06
C GLY A 191 8.76 -3.52 -21.26
N SER A 192 10.05 -3.25 -21.02
CA SER A 192 10.64 -2.06 -20.37
C SER A 192 10.15 -1.75 -18.94
N ALA A 193 10.98 -1.09 -18.13
CA ALA A 193 10.70 -0.74 -16.73
C ALA A 193 9.50 0.23 -16.53
N ALA A 194 8.72 0.52 -17.58
CA ALA A 194 7.59 1.41 -17.54
C ALA A 194 6.28 0.63 -17.42
N PRO A 195 5.40 0.97 -16.46
CA PRO A 195 4.09 0.33 -16.33
C PRO A 195 3.27 0.46 -17.62
N PRO A 196 2.49 -0.57 -17.99
CA PRO A 196 1.74 -0.58 -19.22
C PRO A 196 0.72 0.57 -19.21
N LYS A 197 0.62 1.29 -20.35
CA LYS A 197 -0.32 2.42 -20.49
C LYS A 197 -1.78 1.99 -20.67
N THR A 198 -2.04 0.68 -20.85
CA THR A 198 -3.37 0.12 -21.08
C THR A 198 -4.14 -0.08 -19.78
N ALA A 199 -5.46 0.09 -19.83
CA ALA A 199 -6.34 -0.23 -18.72
C ALA A 199 -6.70 -1.72 -18.72
N PHE A 200 -6.99 -2.24 -17.53
CA PHE A 200 -7.29 -3.63 -17.28
C PHE A 200 -8.63 -3.75 -16.54
N ALA A 201 -9.50 -4.63 -17.03
CA ALA A 201 -10.75 -4.99 -16.37
C ALA A 201 -10.54 -6.21 -15.47
N GLY A 202 -10.88 -6.12 -14.19
CA GLY A 202 -10.67 -7.28 -13.32
C GLY A 202 -11.03 -7.11 -11.87
N ILE A 203 -10.54 -8.06 -11.08
CA ILE A 203 -10.72 -8.15 -9.63
C ILE A 203 -9.42 -8.56 -8.95
N TYR A 204 -9.20 -8.03 -7.77
CA TYR A 204 -8.17 -8.41 -6.82
C TYR A 204 -8.79 -8.60 -5.44
N VAL A 205 -8.39 -9.67 -4.78
CA VAL A 205 -8.79 -9.98 -3.41
C VAL A 205 -7.55 -10.36 -2.62
N VAL A 206 -7.44 -9.85 -1.41
CA VAL A 206 -6.49 -10.32 -0.40
C VAL A 206 -7.18 -10.46 0.95
N VAL A 207 -6.82 -11.51 1.67
CA VAL A 207 -7.18 -11.73 3.07
C VAL A 207 -5.93 -12.17 3.80
N TYR A 208 -5.67 -11.62 4.98
CA TYR A 208 -4.55 -12.00 5.83
C TYR A 208 -4.93 -11.95 7.29
N GLY A 209 -4.17 -12.67 8.11
CA GLY A 209 -4.24 -12.55 9.55
C GLY A 209 -2.94 -12.94 10.23
N ASP A 210 -2.72 -12.37 11.40
CA ASP A 210 -1.66 -12.70 12.35
C ASP A 210 -2.30 -13.16 13.67
N PHE A 211 -1.86 -14.31 14.14
CA PHE A 211 -2.44 -15.04 15.25
C PHE A 211 -1.35 -15.30 16.30
N PRO A 212 -1.47 -14.75 17.52
CA PRO A 212 -0.59 -15.14 18.61
C PRO A 212 -0.85 -16.60 18.98
N VAL A 213 0.17 -17.46 18.84
CA VAL A 213 0.09 -18.88 19.16
C VAL A 213 0.41 -19.10 20.64
N TYR A 214 1.44 -18.41 21.14
CA TYR A 214 1.85 -18.46 22.53
C TYR A 214 2.44 -17.13 22.97
N SER A 215 2.14 -16.70 24.20
CA SER A 215 2.69 -15.46 24.76
C SER A 215 2.86 -15.60 26.26
N ASN A 216 4.12 -15.59 26.71
CA ASN A 216 4.50 -15.50 28.12
C ASN A 216 5.44 -14.29 28.30
N GLY A 217 4.88 -13.12 28.01
CA GLY A 217 5.61 -11.86 28.02
C GLY A 217 6.84 -11.90 27.10
N CYS A 218 7.98 -11.46 27.64
CA CYS A 218 9.23 -11.38 26.90
C CYS A 218 10.03 -12.70 26.91
N LEU A 219 9.64 -13.66 27.74
CA LEU A 219 10.35 -14.94 27.88
C LEU A 219 10.15 -15.84 26.65
N LEU A 220 8.92 -15.92 26.15
CA LEU A 220 8.59 -16.66 24.93
C LEU A 220 7.33 -16.08 24.29
N LYS A 221 7.45 -15.62 23.06
CA LYS A 221 6.34 -15.15 22.22
C LYS A 221 6.42 -15.84 20.87
N VAL A 222 5.33 -16.42 20.41
CA VAL A 222 5.23 -17.05 19.08
C VAL A 222 3.94 -16.58 18.42
N SER A 223 4.07 -16.08 17.19
CA SER A 223 2.94 -15.70 16.33
C SER A 223 3.04 -16.44 14.99
N ALA A 224 1.88 -16.72 14.40
CA ALA A 224 1.77 -17.28 13.06
C ALA A 224 0.90 -16.37 12.21
N GLY A 225 1.36 -16.08 10.99
CA GLY A 225 0.65 -15.28 10.01
C GLY A 225 0.30 -16.09 8.77
N VAL A 226 -0.86 -15.81 8.18
CA VAL A 226 -1.27 -16.34 6.87
C VAL A 226 -1.81 -15.22 6.00
N GLU A 227 -1.53 -15.30 4.71
CA GLU A 227 -2.03 -14.37 3.71
C GLU A 227 -2.36 -15.11 2.42
N LEU A 228 -3.51 -14.77 1.86
CA LEU A 228 -4.04 -15.28 0.60
C LEU A 228 -4.34 -14.09 -0.31
N ARG A 229 -3.72 -14.04 -1.49
CA ARG A 229 -4.01 -13.06 -2.55
C ARG A 229 -4.45 -13.76 -3.82
N GLY A 230 -5.36 -13.15 -4.56
CA GLY A 230 -5.77 -13.58 -5.89
C GLY A 230 -6.09 -12.39 -6.78
N TRP A 231 -5.73 -12.47 -8.05
CA TRP A 231 -6.05 -11.44 -9.04
C TRP A 231 -6.35 -12.05 -10.41
N TYR A 232 -7.23 -11.37 -11.14
CA TYR A 232 -7.49 -11.62 -12.54
C TYR A 232 -7.82 -10.31 -13.24
N PHE A 233 -7.05 -9.96 -14.28
CA PHE A 233 -7.14 -8.70 -14.99
C PHE A 233 -6.96 -8.89 -16.51
N ALA A 234 -8.00 -8.61 -17.28
CA ALA A 234 -7.98 -8.65 -18.74
C ALA A 234 -7.64 -7.27 -19.34
N PRO A 235 -6.67 -7.15 -20.25
CA PRO A 235 -6.36 -5.87 -20.90
C PRO A 235 -7.50 -5.42 -21.84
N LEU A 236 -7.86 -4.14 -21.82
CA LEU A 236 -8.89 -3.61 -22.73
C LEU A 236 -8.41 -3.50 -24.19
N GLY A 237 -7.10 -3.35 -24.41
CA GLY A 237 -6.49 -3.24 -25.74
C GLY A 237 -6.32 -4.58 -26.47
N GLY A 238 -6.94 -5.66 -25.98
CA GLY A 238 -6.67 -7.02 -26.42
C GLY A 238 -5.38 -7.59 -25.82
N GLY A 239 -5.20 -8.89 -25.99
CA GLY A 239 -4.09 -9.65 -25.43
C GLY A 239 -4.48 -10.51 -24.24
N LEU A 240 -3.49 -11.21 -23.69
CA LEU A 240 -3.72 -12.26 -22.71
C LEU A 240 -4.01 -11.69 -21.31
N PRO A 241 -4.97 -12.26 -20.54
CA PRO A 241 -5.25 -11.83 -19.19
C PRO A 241 -4.03 -12.04 -18.28
N VAL A 242 -3.87 -11.16 -17.29
CA VAL A 242 -2.90 -11.28 -16.21
C VAL A 242 -3.63 -11.82 -15.00
N TRP A 243 -3.19 -12.97 -14.51
CA TRP A 243 -3.82 -13.63 -13.37
C TRP A 243 -2.76 -14.25 -12.47
N GLY A 244 -3.12 -14.48 -11.22
CA GLY A 244 -2.27 -15.18 -10.28
C GLY A 244 -2.87 -15.26 -8.90
N GLY A 245 -2.16 -15.99 -8.05
CA GLY A 245 -2.46 -16.13 -6.64
C GLY A 245 -1.18 -16.26 -5.84
N LEU A 246 -1.25 -15.84 -4.59
CA LEU A 246 -0.16 -15.92 -3.63
C LEU A 246 -0.72 -16.48 -2.32
N LEU A 247 -0.02 -17.47 -1.78
CA LEU A 247 -0.21 -17.99 -0.43
C LEU A 247 1.07 -17.74 0.35
N ARG A 248 0.98 -17.00 1.44
CA ARG A 248 2.11 -16.76 2.35
C ARG A 248 1.75 -17.24 3.75
N GLY A 249 2.68 -17.97 4.36
CA GLY A 249 2.64 -18.37 5.76
C GLY A 249 3.90 -17.88 6.44
N SER A 250 3.79 -17.35 7.65
CA SER A 250 4.95 -16.92 8.44
C SER A 250 4.82 -17.35 9.90
N VAL A 251 5.95 -17.56 10.55
CA VAL A 251 6.04 -17.82 11.98
C VAL A 251 7.12 -16.90 12.54
N THR A 252 6.79 -16.14 13.58
CA THR A 252 7.73 -15.27 14.28
C THR A 252 7.84 -15.71 15.73
N GLY A 253 9.05 -15.74 16.27
CA GLY A 253 9.34 -16.17 17.63
C GLY A 253 10.33 -15.23 18.31
N THR A 254 10.08 -14.93 19.58
CA THR A 254 11.03 -14.27 20.48
C THR A 254 11.21 -15.13 21.71
N ALA A 255 12.46 -15.32 22.15
CA ALA A 255 12.81 -16.03 23.37
C ALA A 255 13.82 -15.24 24.22
N ILE A 256 13.61 -15.24 25.54
CA ILE A 256 14.47 -14.58 26.55
C ILE A 256 14.80 -13.12 26.19
N CYS A 257 13.89 -12.42 25.49
CA CYS A 257 14.09 -11.03 25.02
C CYS A 257 15.30 -10.75 24.14
N LEU A 258 16.06 -11.77 23.77
CA LEU A 258 17.36 -11.64 23.15
C LEU A 258 17.49 -12.50 21.90
N VAL A 259 16.69 -13.56 21.79
CA VAL A 259 16.69 -14.43 20.63
C VAL A 259 15.42 -14.17 19.84
N HIS A 260 15.63 -13.87 18.58
CA HIS A 260 14.58 -13.50 17.66
C HIS A 260 14.66 -14.41 16.45
N ALA A 261 13.53 -14.92 15.98
CA ALA A 261 13.50 -15.79 14.81
C ALA A 261 12.26 -15.52 13.99
N LYS A 262 12.39 -15.68 12.67
CA LYS A 262 11.28 -15.60 11.75
C LYS A 262 11.49 -16.59 10.62
N GLY A 263 10.44 -17.32 10.28
CA GLY A 263 10.38 -18.17 9.10
C GLY A 263 9.19 -17.78 8.24
N GLU A 264 9.34 -17.89 6.94
CA GLU A 264 8.29 -17.56 5.99
C GLU A 264 8.35 -18.42 4.74
N LEU A 265 7.18 -18.92 4.35
CA LEU A 265 6.92 -19.64 3.12
C LEU A 265 5.99 -18.80 2.25
N THR A 266 6.40 -18.51 1.03
CA THR A 266 5.59 -17.82 0.02
C THR A 266 5.49 -18.72 -1.22
N LEU A 267 4.26 -19.04 -1.61
CA LEU A 267 3.94 -19.81 -2.81
C LEU A 267 3.14 -18.93 -3.77
N ILE A 268 3.54 -18.90 -5.03
CA ILE A 268 2.96 -18.04 -6.06
C ILE A 268 2.66 -18.90 -7.29
N ILE A 269 1.45 -18.76 -7.82
CA ILE A 269 1.07 -19.27 -9.13
C ILE A 269 0.61 -18.10 -9.98
N GLN A 270 1.06 -18.00 -11.23
CA GLN A 270 0.65 -16.90 -12.11
C GLN A 270 0.76 -17.24 -13.59
N GLY A 271 -0.05 -16.56 -14.39
CA GLY A 271 0.10 -16.51 -15.84
C GLY A 271 1.19 -15.50 -16.21
N VAL A 272 2.17 -15.94 -16.99
CA VAL A 272 3.29 -15.12 -17.47
C VAL A 272 3.16 -14.96 -18.98
N ARG A 273 3.14 -13.72 -19.45
CA ARG A 273 3.04 -13.45 -20.88
C ARG A 273 4.30 -13.87 -21.64
N PRO A 274 4.19 -14.14 -22.95
CA PRO A 274 5.33 -14.40 -23.80
C PRO A 274 6.45 -13.37 -23.62
N ASN A 275 7.69 -13.84 -23.47
CA ASN A 275 8.89 -13.03 -23.19
C ASN A 275 8.92 -12.28 -21.84
N ALA A 276 7.90 -12.36 -20.99
CA ALA A 276 7.93 -11.77 -19.66
C ALA A 276 8.64 -12.70 -18.66
N LYS A 277 9.05 -12.13 -17.51
CA LYS A 277 9.62 -12.90 -16.40
C LYS A 277 8.56 -13.13 -15.33
N SER A 278 8.54 -14.34 -14.79
CA SER A 278 7.82 -14.67 -13.58
C SER A 278 8.42 -13.96 -12.36
N MET A 279 7.68 -13.91 -11.27
CA MET A 279 8.19 -13.43 -9.97
C MET A 279 9.38 -14.26 -9.47
N GLY A 280 9.47 -15.54 -9.85
CA GLY A 280 10.64 -16.40 -9.60
C GLY A 280 11.82 -16.17 -10.56
N GLY A 281 11.74 -15.17 -11.44
CA GLY A 281 12.81 -14.81 -12.38
C GLY A 281 12.88 -15.66 -13.65
N GLN A 282 12.08 -16.73 -13.76
CA GLN A 282 11.99 -17.57 -14.96
C GLN A 282 11.29 -16.81 -16.09
N GLN A 283 11.86 -16.86 -17.29
CA GLN A 283 11.30 -16.20 -18.47
C GLN A 283 10.35 -17.15 -19.21
N CYS A 284 9.20 -16.63 -19.66
CA CYS A 284 8.31 -17.33 -20.57
C CYS A 284 8.86 -17.31 -21.99
N GLY A 285 8.74 -18.42 -22.70
CA GLY A 285 9.16 -18.56 -24.10
C GLY A 285 8.42 -17.62 -25.06
N LYS A 286 8.80 -17.70 -26.34
CA LYS A 286 8.14 -16.97 -27.43
C LYS A 286 6.94 -17.77 -27.94
N THR A 287 5.90 -17.92 -27.13
CA THR A 287 4.66 -18.59 -27.51
C THR A 287 3.55 -17.56 -27.75
N GLU A 288 2.43 -17.99 -28.36
CA GLU A 288 1.25 -17.13 -28.55
C GLU A 288 0.35 -17.08 -27.30
N ASP A 289 0.56 -18.02 -26.37
CA ASP A 289 -0.20 -18.21 -25.14
C ASP A 289 0.59 -17.79 -23.89
N ASN A 290 -0.12 -17.62 -22.77
CA ASN A 290 0.53 -17.41 -21.48
C ASN A 290 1.22 -18.70 -21.02
N CYS A 291 2.42 -18.57 -20.48
CA CYS A 291 3.02 -19.62 -19.66
C CYS A 291 2.37 -19.67 -18.27
N THR A 292 2.31 -20.84 -17.67
CA THR A 292 2.03 -20.99 -16.23
C THR A 292 3.34 -21.08 -15.46
N ALA A 293 3.53 -20.18 -14.50
CA ALA A 293 4.69 -20.21 -13.61
C ALA A 293 4.27 -20.50 -12.17
N PHE A 294 5.07 -21.30 -11.47
CA PHE A 294 4.99 -21.54 -10.05
C PHE A 294 6.29 -21.09 -9.38
N THR A 295 6.21 -20.44 -8.22
CA THR A 295 7.38 -20.04 -7.44
C THR A 295 7.11 -20.29 -5.97
N GLY A 296 7.95 -21.11 -5.34
CA GLY A 296 8.01 -21.28 -3.89
C GLY A 296 9.27 -20.64 -3.35
N GLN A 297 9.13 -19.82 -2.31
CA GLN A 297 10.23 -19.22 -1.56
C GLN A 297 10.06 -19.57 -0.09
N LEU A 298 11.09 -20.15 0.52
CA LEU A 298 11.17 -20.42 1.94
C LEU A 298 12.40 -19.70 2.47
N TRP A 299 12.25 -18.89 3.49
CA TRP A 299 13.38 -18.34 4.21
C TRP A 299 13.17 -18.41 5.71
N ALA A 300 14.27 -18.49 6.44
CA ALA A 300 14.29 -18.38 7.87
C ALA A 300 15.48 -17.51 8.28
N ALA A 301 15.26 -16.64 9.24
CA ALA A 301 16.32 -15.87 9.87
C ALA A 301 16.19 -15.98 11.38
N ALA A 302 17.33 -15.89 12.05
CA ALA A 302 17.43 -15.75 13.48
C ALA A 302 18.43 -14.66 13.80
N GLY A 303 18.22 -13.99 14.93
CA GLY A 303 19.09 -12.93 15.38
C GLY A 303 19.15 -12.84 16.89
N LEU A 304 20.22 -12.20 17.35
CA LEU A 304 20.53 -12.00 18.75
C LEU A 304 20.61 -10.52 19.11
N PHE A 305 20.18 -10.19 20.33
CA PHE A 305 20.15 -8.86 20.93
C PHE A 305 19.02 -7.96 20.41
N PHE A 306 19.34 -6.74 19.96
CA PHE A 306 18.38 -5.68 19.64
C PHE A 306 17.80 -5.85 18.23
N CYS A 307 17.33 -7.05 17.93
CA CYS A 307 16.71 -7.36 16.65
C CYS A 307 15.23 -7.00 16.67
N GLU A 308 14.71 -6.53 15.54
CA GLU A 308 13.30 -6.20 15.38
C GLU A 308 12.65 -7.10 14.32
N PRO A 309 12.25 -8.35 14.64
CA PRO A 309 11.65 -9.27 13.66
C PRO A 309 10.43 -8.77 12.89
N GLU A 310 9.80 -7.72 13.42
CA GLU A 310 8.68 -7.03 12.79
C GLU A 310 9.11 -6.26 11.52
N THR A 311 10.39 -5.83 11.44
CA THR A 311 10.99 -5.20 10.26
C THR A 311 11.37 -6.24 9.20
N TRP A 312 11.45 -7.52 9.57
CA TRP A 312 11.92 -8.60 8.70
C TRP A 312 10.88 -9.01 7.65
N ARG A 313 10.79 -8.25 6.56
CA ARG A 313 9.65 -8.33 5.61
C ARG A 313 9.88 -9.21 4.38
N GLY A 314 11.10 -9.68 4.16
CA GLY A 314 11.49 -10.54 3.04
C GLY A 314 13.02 -10.69 2.93
N TRP A 315 13.47 -11.80 2.32
CA TRP A 315 14.89 -12.11 2.11
C TRP A 315 15.61 -11.10 1.19
N ASP A 316 14.88 -10.49 0.26
CA ASP A 316 15.37 -9.47 -0.67
C ASP A 316 15.76 -8.16 0.04
N LYS A 317 15.23 -7.94 1.25
CA LYS A 317 15.52 -6.80 2.11
C LYS A 317 16.38 -7.18 3.31
N ARG A 318 17.13 -8.29 3.22
CA ARG A 318 17.91 -8.82 4.35
C ARG A 318 18.89 -7.78 4.90
N TRP A 319 19.16 -7.97 6.19
CA TRP A 319 19.89 -7.09 7.10
C TRP A 319 19.12 -5.82 7.37
N TRP A 320 18.01 -5.99 8.10
CA TRP A 320 16.92 -5.01 8.27
C TRP A 320 17.29 -3.72 9.03
N ASP A 321 18.59 -3.39 9.02
CA ASP A 321 19.24 -2.22 9.62
C ASP A 321 18.96 -2.11 11.13
N ASP A 322 18.84 -3.27 11.77
CA ASP A 322 18.61 -3.41 13.19
C ASP A 322 19.95 -3.15 13.94
N GLY A 323 20.10 -1.95 14.50
CA GLY A 323 21.33 -1.56 15.19
C GLY A 323 21.71 -2.50 16.35
N GLY A 324 22.91 -3.08 16.30
CA GLY A 324 23.41 -3.98 17.36
C GLY A 324 22.83 -5.40 17.31
N CYS A 325 22.20 -5.79 16.20
CA CYS A 325 21.66 -7.13 16.01
C CYS A 325 22.63 -8.01 15.20
N TRP A 326 22.93 -9.20 15.72
CA TRP A 326 23.59 -10.25 14.93
C TRP A 326 22.53 -11.05 14.23
N GLN A 327 22.64 -11.27 12.92
CA GLN A 327 21.62 -11.93 12.11
C GLN A 327 22.23 -13.07 11.29
N ALA A 328 21.52 -14.19 11.20
CA ALA A 328 21.86 -15.29 10.32
C ALA A 328 20.58 -15.79 9.66
N GLY A 329 20.67 -16.22 8.41
CA GLY A 329 19.50 -16.74 7.72
C GLY A 329 19.81 -17.65 6.56
N ALA A 330 18.79 -18.37 6.13
CA ALA A 330 18.83 -19.25 4.99
C ALA A 330 17.60 -19.02 4.12
N PHE A 331 17.78 -19.20 2.83
CA PHE A 331 16.77 -19.01 1.79
C PHE A 331 16.85 -20.13 0.77
N VAL A 332 15.69 -20.64 0.39
CA VAL A 332 15.49 -21.58 -0.71
C VAL A 332 14.39 -21.00 -1.60
N GLN A 333 14.64 -21.00 -2.90
CA GLN A 333 13.61 -20.74 -3.90
C GLN A 333 13.58 -21.87 -4.92
N LEU A 334 12.37 -22.31 -5.25
CA LEU A 334 12.08 -23.20 -6.35
C LEU A 334 11.15 -22.49 -7.32
N ALA A 335 11.52 -22.41 -8.58
CA ALA A 335 10.70 -21.82 -9.63
C ALA A 335 10.48 -22.83 -10.76
N TYR A 336 9.26 -22.87 -11.27
CA TYR A 336 8.85 -23.68 -12.41
C TYR A 336 8.17 -22.79 -13.46
N ILE A 337 8.39 -23.09 -14.73
CA ILE A 337 7.62 -22.55 -15.86
C ILE A 337 7.40 -23.64 -16.91
N ASP A 338 6.19 -23.73 -17.45
CA ASP A 338 5.79 -24.79 -18.39
C ASP A 338 6.41 -24.65 -19.79
N GLN A 339 6.55 -23.44 -20.30
CA GLN A 339 7.10 -23.16 -21.64
C GLN A 339 8.30 -22.21 -21.55
N PRO A 340 9.48 -22.66 -21.08
CA PRO A 340 10.68 -21.85 -21.04
C PRO A 340 11.21 -21.56 -22.46
N PRO A 341 12.06 -20.52 -22.65
CA PRO A 341 12.79 -20.30 -23.88
C PRO A 341 13.57 -21.54 -24.31
N GLN A 342 13.77 -21.69 -25.63
CA GLN A 342 14.50 -22.82 -26.18
C GLN A 342 15.89 -22.98 -25.52
N GLY A 343 16.19 -24.19 -25.04
CA GLY A 343 17.45 -24.50 -24.36
C GLY A 343 17.53 -24.03 -22.91
N LYS A 344 16.40 -23.66 -22.28
CA LYS A 344 16.30 -23.38 -20.85
C LYS A 344 15.49 -24.45 -20.13
N ASP A 345 15.88 -24.75 -18.90
CA ASP A 345 15.19 -25.70 -18.05
C ASP A 345 13.86 -25.12 -17.54
N GLN A 346 12.87 -25.99 -17.38
CA GLN A 346 11.58 -25.63 -16.79
C GLN A 346 11.68 -25.31 -15.30
N TRP A 347 12.68 -25.90 -14.62
CA TRP A 347 12.88 -25.76 -13.18
C TRP A 347 14.16 -24.98 -12.90
N ALA A 348 14.11 -24.14 -11.86
CA ALA A 348 15.29 -23.52 -11.28
C ALA A 348 15.20 -23.54 -9.76
N ALA A 349 16.32 -23.85 -9.11
CA ALA A 349 16.47 -23.77 -7.68
C ALA A 349 17.55 -22.75 -7.33
N LYS A 350 17.30 -21.94 -6.29
CA LYS A 350 18.28 -21.04 -5.69
C LYS A 350 18.35 -21.33 -4.20
N PHE A 351 19.56 -21.42 -3.67
CA PHE A 351 19.81 -21.56 -2.24
C PHE A 351 20.83 -20.52 -1.80
N GLU A 352 20.62 -19.95 -0.63
CA GLU A 352 21.48 -18.93 -0.05
C GLU A 352 21.51 -19.11 1.48
N ILE A 353 22.69 -19.06 2.08
CA ILE A 353 22.88 -18.89 3.53
C ILE A 353 23.70 -17.63 3.68
N ASP A 354 23.32 -16.78 4.61
CA ASP A 354 24.00 -15.52 4.85
C ASP A 354 24.06 -15.22 6.35
N VAL A 355 25.08 -14.47 6.78
CA VAL A 355 25.29 -14.05 8.18
C VAL A 355 25.81 -12.61 8.20
N GLU A 356 25.20 -11.76 9.01
CA GLU A 356 25.63 -10.37 9.24
C GLU A 356 25.80 -10.09 10.74
N GLY A 357 26.87 -9.36 11.04
CA GLY A 357 27.14 -8.81 12.36
C GLY A 357 26.95 -7.29 12.37
N PRO A 358 26.89 -6.70 13.57
CA PRO A 358 26.69 -5.26 13.77
C PRO A 358 27.87 -4.40 13.29
#